data_AF-A0A4Q6A7U2-F1
#
_entry.id   AF-A0A4Q6A7U2-F1
#
_cell.length_a   1.000
_cell.length_b   1.000
_cell.length_c   1.000
_cell.angle_alpha   90.00
_cell.angle_beta   90.00
_cell.angle_gamma   90.00
#
_symmetry.space_group_name_H-M   'P 1'
#
loop_
_entity.id
_entity.type
_entity.pdbx_description
1 polymer ?
#
loop_
_entity_poly.entity_id
_entity_poly.type
_entity_poly.pdbx_seq_one_letter_code
_entity_poly.pdbx_strand_id
1 'polypeptide(L)' 'MLTKKSNALFLLSLFCGLLTAAQNPAANTTLPRPKLVVGIVIDQMRWDYLYRYYDRFGTGGFKR' A
#
# COMPACT_ATOMS: atom_id res chain seq x y z
N MET A 1 -19.59 -4.71 50.85
CA MET A 1 -19.66 -5.29 49.49
C MET A 1 -19.82 -4.25 48.37
N LEU A 2 -20.41 -3.07 48.63
CA LEU A 2 -20.73 -2.06 47.58
C LEU A 2 -19.53 -1.24 47.06
N THR A 3 -18.48 -1.03 47.87
CA THR A 3 -17.30 -0.22 47.51
C THR A 3 -16.39 -0.89 46.48
N LYS A 4 -16.31 -2.23 46.48
CA LYS A 4 -15.50 -3.01 45.51
C LYS A 4 -16.05 -2.92 44.08
N LYS A 5 -17.39 -2.80 43.94
CA LYS A 5 -18.09 -2.70 42.65
C LYS A 5 -17.90 -1.32 42.00
N SER A 6 -17.81 -0.25 42.80
CA SER A 6 -17.52 1.11 42.33
C SER A 6 -16.08 1.27 41.81
N ASN A 7 -15.09 0.75 42.55
CA ASN A 7 -13.70 0.76 42.10
C ASN A 7 -13.46 -0.12 40.86
N ALA A 8 -14.18 -1.24 40.74
CA ALA A 8 -14.12 -2.09 39.55
C ALA A 8 -14.68 -1.39 38.30
N LEU A 9 -15.75 -0.59 38.47
CA LEU A 9 -16.33 0.24 37.40
C LEU A 9 -15.37 1.35 36.95
N PHE A 10 -14.63 1.96 37.88
CA PHE A 10 -13.59 2.95 37.59
C PHE A 10 -12.38 2.35 36.86
N LEU A 11 -11.98 1.12 37.21
CA LEU A 11 -10.91 0.42 36.50
C LEU A 11 -11.33 0.00 35.09
N LEU A 12 -12.60 -0.37 34.90
CA LEU A 12 -13.14 -0.74 33.60
C LEU A 12 -13.23 0.46 32.63
N SER A 13 -13.60 1.65 33.13
CA SER A 13 -13.64 2.87 32.33
C SER A 13 -12.25 3.37 31.95
N LEU A 14 -11.26 3.26 32.86
CA LEU A 14 -9.87 3.61 32.59
C LEU A 14 -9.24 2.68 31.55
N PHE A 15 -9.55 1.38 31.60
CA PHE A 15 -9.10 0.41 30.60
C PHE A 15 -9.71 0.66 29.22
N CYS A 16 -10.98 1.09 29.16
CA CYS A 16 -11.66 1.44 27.91
C CYS A 16 -11.06 2.69 27.24
N GLY A 17 -10.65 3.71 28.04
CA GLY A 17 -10.01 4.92 27.52
C GLY A 17 -8.62 4.70 26.91
N LEU A 18 -7.87 3.69 27.38
CA LEU A 18 -6.58 3.31 26.80
C LEU A 18 -6.73 2.59 25.44
N LEU A 19 -7.86 1.90 25.22
CA LEU A 19 -8.14 1.19 23.96
C LEU A 19 -8.56 2.13 22.82
N THR A 20 -9.12 3.30 23.13
CA THR A 20 -9.60 4.25 22.11
C THR A 20 -8.49 5.15 21.55
N ALA A 21 -7.39 5.37 22.27
CA ALA A 21 -6.25 6.16 21.80
C ALA A 21 -5.36 5.44 20.77
N ALA A 22 -5.56 4.13 20.56
CA ALA A 22 -4.77 3.31 19.64
C ALA A 22 -5.31 3.26 18.20
N GLN A 23 -6.46 3.88 17.93
CA GLN A 23 -7.04 3.89 16.59
C GLN A 23 -6.46 5.04 15.78
N ASN A 24 -5.18 4.89 15.40
CA ASN A 24 -4.60 5.65 14.31
C ASN A 24 -5.30 5.17 13.03
N PRO A 25 -6.17 5.96 12.37
CA PRO A 25 -6.69 5.57 11.08
C PRO A 25 -5.46 5.43 10.18
N ALA A 26 -5.16 4.18 9.82
CA ALA A 26 -4.01 3.84 9.01
C ALA A 26 -4.01 4.78 7.80
N ALA A 27 -2.84 5.40 7.59
CA ALA A 27 -2.56 6.37 6.56
C ALA A 27 -3.37 6.09 5.30
N ASN A 28 -4.01 7.12 4.74
CA ASN A 28 -4.59 7.08 3.42
C ASN A 28 -3.54 6.49 2.45
N THR A 29 -3.59 5.18 2.24
CA THR A 29 -2.80 4.49 1.22
C THR A 29 -3.51 4.80 -0.07
N THR A 30 -3.39 6.05 -0.52
CA THR A 30 -3.71 6.43 -1.88
C THR A 30 -2.78 5.58 -2.73
N LEU A 31 -3.29 4.43 -3.21
CA LEU A 31 -2.58 3.58 -4.14
C LEU A 31 -2.04 4.51 -5.23
N PRO A 32 -0.71 4.59 -5.42
CA PRO A 32 -0.11 5.53 -6.35
C PRO A 32 -0.51 5.11 -7.76
N ARG A 33 -1.62 5.65 -8.25
CA ARG A 33 -2.09 5.42 -9.60
C ARG A 33 -1.25 6.26 -10.58
N PRO A 34 -0.75 5.68 -11.67
CA PRO A 34 0.00 6.43 -12.66
C PRO A 34 -0.91 7.50 -13.29
N LYS A 35 -0.38 8.71 -13.45
CA LYS A 35 -1.12 9.83 -14.06
C LYS A 35 -1.36 9.65 -15.56
N LEU A 36 -0.57 8.80 -16.20
CA LEU A 36 -0.62 8.52 -17.64
C LEU A 36 -0.18 7.08 -17.91
N VAL A 37 -0.91 6.40 -18.78
CA VAL A 37 -0.55 5.09 -19.34
C VAL A 37 -0.48 5.23 -20.85
N VAL A 38 0.63 4.81 -21.44
CA VAL A 38 0.82 4.82 -22.90
C VAL A 38 0.93 3.38 -23.37
N GLY A 39 -0.07 2.93 -24.15
CA GLY A 39 -0.04 1.65 -24.85
C GLY A 39 0.59 1.84 -26.23
N ILE A 40 1.64 1.08 -26.54
CA ILE A 40 2.31 1.11 -27.84
C ILE A 40 2.01 -0.22 -28.54
N VAL A 41 1.48 -0.16 -29.75
CA VAL A 41 1.28 -1.33 -30.62
C VAL A 41 2.18 -1.18 -31.83
N ILE A 42 2.97 -2.21 -32.10
CA ILE A 42 3.85 -2.27 -33.27
C ILE A 42 3.27 -3.33 -34.19
N ASP A 43 2.86 -2.93 -35.39
CA ASP A 43 2.41 -3.87 -36.42
C ASP A 43 3.61 -4.71 -36.89
N GLN A 44 3.40 -6.00 -37.15
CA GLN A 44 4.44 -6.95 -37.56
C GLN A 44 5.64 -7.07 -36.60
N MET A 45 5.45 -6.80 -35.31
CA MET A 45 6.52 -7.02 -34.34
C MET A 45 6.74 -8.51 -34.08
N ARG A 46 7.99 -8.95 -34.29
CA ARG A 46 8.43 -10.30 -33.98
C ARG A 46 9.26 -10.32 -32.70
N TRP A 47 9.11 -11.37 -31.89
CA TRP A 47 9.72 -11.45 -30.55
C TRP A 47 11.26 -11.52 -30.58
N ASP A 48 11.84 -12.10 -31.62
CA ASP A 48 13.29 -12.22 -31.82
C ASP A 48 13.98 -10.85 -31.97
N TYR A 49 13.25 -9.81 -32.39
CA TYR A 49 13.78 -8.46 -32.46
C TYR A 49 14.15 -7.89 -31.08
N LEU A 50 13.47 -8.32 -30.01
CA LEU A 50 13.83 -7.91 -28.65
C LEU A 50 15.22 -8.42 -28.26
N TYR A 51 15.54 -9.67 -28.62
CA TYR A 51 16.85 -10.26 -28.31
C TYR A 51 17.95 -9.79 -29.25
N ARG A 52 17.67 -9.67 -30.56
CA ARG A 52 18.65 -9.23 -31.56
C ARG A 52 19.16 -7.81 -31.29
N TYR A 53 18.31 -6.94 -30.76
CA TYR A 53 18.65 -5.53 -30.52
C TYR A 53 18.74 -5.19 -29.03
N TYR A 54 18.93 -6.20 -28.18
CA TYR A 54 18.97 -6.06 -26.73
C TYR A 54 20.07 -5.10 -26.26
N ASP A 55 21.23 -5.11 -26.92
CA ASP A 55 22.34 -4.21 -26.60
C ASP A 55 22.04 -2.73 -26.88
N ARG A 56 21.00 -2.45 -27.69
CA ARG A 56 20.56 -1.08 -28.00
C ARG A 56 19.53 -0.55 -27.00
N PHE A 57 19.08 -1.36 -26.04
CA PHE A 57 18.14 -0.92 -25.01
C PHE A 57 18.87 -0.23 -23.84
N GLY A 58 18.47 1.01 -23.56
CA GLY A 58 18.97 1.77 -22.43
C GLY A 58 18.44 1.29 -21.08
N THR A 59 19.08 1.71 -20.00
CA THR A 59 18.64 1.47 -18.61
C THR A 59 17.26 2.08 -18.37
N GLY A 60 16.21 1.24 -18.30
CA GLY A 60 14.83 1.63 -17.97
C GLY A 60 13.75 1.29 -19.01
N GLY A 61 14.11 0.77 -20.19
CA GLY A 61 13.20 0.43 -21.30
C GLY A 61 12.97 -1.07 -21.48
N PHE A 62 13.02 -1.57 -22.72
CA PHE A 62 12.91 -3.01 -23.07
C PHE A 62 14.05 -3.91 -22.54
N LYS A 63 14.78 -3.43 -21.53
CA LYS A 63 15.78 -4.14 -20.73
C LYS A 63 15.33 -4.05 -19.27
N ARG A 64 14.56 -5.04 -18.83
CA ARG A 64 14.14 -5.25 -17.44
C ARG A 64 14.28 -6.72 -17.11
#